data_AF-A0A564SYY5-F1
#
_entry.id   AF-A0A564SYY5-F1
#
_cell.length_a   1.000
_cell.length_b   1.000
_cell.length_c   1.000
_cell.angle_alpha   90.00
_cell.angle_beta   90.00
_cell.angle_gamma   90.00
#
_symmetry.space_group_name_H-M   'P 1'
#
loop_
_entity.id
_entity.type
_entity.pdbx_description
1 polymer ?
#
loop_
_entity_poly.entity_id
_entity_poly.type
_entity_poly.pdbx_seq_one_letter_code
_entity_poly.pdbx_strand_id
1 'polypeptide(L)' 'MKNNIKRKDNIKSVTLVIDAYDDRKLEIPLEVWQVDVICRMLGLSVDTANLDTYSMRSKEQVDEDMKMYYHILRNLHNKE' A
#
# COMPACT_ATOMS: atom_id res chain seq x y z
N MET A 1 13.10 16.58 -29.08
CA MET A 1 12.08 15.51 -29.15
C MET A 1 11.51 15.34 -27.75
N LYS A 2 10.21 15.57 -27.54
CA LYS A 2 9.56 15.31 -26.26
C LYS A 2 9.47 13.80 -26.09
N ASN A 3 10.24 13.25 -25.15
CA ASN A 3 10.09 11.86 -24.73
C ASN A 3 8.71 11.73 -24.08
N ASN A 4 7.71 11.40 -24.89
CA ASN A 4 6.42 10.95 -24.40
C ASN A 4 6.64 9.55 -23.81
N ILE A 5 7.14 9.49 -22.59
CA ILE A 5 7.05 8.30 -21.76
C ILE A 5 5.54 8.09 -21.60
N LYS A 6 4.97 7.20 -22.43
CA LYS A 6 3.61 6.71 -22.22
C LYS A 6 3.58 6.21 -20.78
N ARG A 7 2.76 6.83 -19.93
CA ARG A 7 2.46 6.28 -18.60
C ARG A 7 2.03 4.84 -18.84
N LYS A 8 2.82 3.90 -18.33
CA LYS A 8 2.55 2.46 -18.44
C LYS A 8 1.48 2.03 -17.45
N ASP A 9 1.13 2.92 -16.52
CA ASP A 9 0.22 2.67 -15.41
C ASP A 9 -1.18 3.16 -15.78
N ASN A 10 -2.16 2.24 -15.75
CA ASN A 10 -3.59 2.53 -15.94
C ASN A 10 -4.21 3.28 -14.74
N ILE A 11 -3.40 3.68 -13.75
CA ILE A 11 -3.84 4.32 -12.52
C ILE A 11 -3.78 5.84 -12.67
N LYS A 12 -4.92 6.51 -12.49
CA LYS A 12 -5.03 7.98 -12.55
C LYS A 12 -4.60 8.66 -11.25
N SER A 13 -5.03 8.13 -10.10
CA SER A 13 -4.77 8.64 -8.76
C SER A 13 -5.14 7.59 -7.72
N VAL A 14 -4.51 7.63 -6.55
CA VAL A 14 -4.90 6.79 -5.40
C VAL A 14 -5.12 7.68 -4.17
N THR A 15 -6.05 7.28 -3.31
CA THR A 15 -6.42 8.05 -2.12
C THR A 15 -6.76 7.07 -1.00
N LEU A 16 -6.20 7.30 0.18
CA LEU A 16 -6.61 6.64 1.40
C LEU A 16 -7.73 7.47 2.05
N VAL A 17 -8.87 6.85 2.32
CA VAL A 17 -10.00 7.51 2.97
C VAL A 17 -10.18 6.91 4.36
N ILE A 18 -10.17 7.78 5.37
CA ILE A 18 -10.53 7.42 6.74
C ILE A 18 -11.94 7.94 7.01
N ASP A 19 -12.87 7.01 7.24
CA ASP A 19 -14.27 7.30 7.55
C ASP A 19 -14.49 7.20 9.06
N ALA A 20 -14.96 8.28 9.68
CA ALA A 20 -15.21 8.35 11.11
C ALA A 20 -16.70 8.14 11.41
N TYR A 21 -17.00 7.64 12.62
CA TYR A 21 -18.39 7.40 13.06
C TYR A 21 -19.27 8.65 13.12
N ASP A 22 -18.66 9.84 13.11
CA ASP A 22 -19.34 11.14 13.13
C ASP A 22 -19.46 11.77 11.72
N ASP A 23 -19.48 10.93 10.69
CA ASP A 23 -19.59 11.28 9.27
C ASP A 23 -18.44 12.13 8.72
N ARG A 24 -17.37 12.36 9.49
CA ARG A 24 -16.17 13.02 9.00
C ARG A 24 -15.35 12.06 8.13
N LYS A 25 -14.87 12.58 7.00
CA LYS A 25 -13.96 11.86 6.10
C LYS A 25 -12.66 12.63 5.96
N LEU A 26 -11.55 11.90 6.08
CA LEU A 26 -10.22 12.42 5.75
C LEU A 26 -9.71 11.71 4.50
N GLU A 27 -9.51 12.48 3.43
CA GLU A 27 -8.94 12.00 2.18
C GLU A 27 -7.46 12.35 2.13
N ILE A 28 -6.61 11.33 1.99
CA ILE A 28 -5.16 11.47 1.91
C ILE A 28 -4.73 11.04 0.51
N PRO A 29 -4.33 11.97 -0.38
CA PRO A 29 -3.86 11.62 -1.71
C PRO A 29 -2.53 10.85 -1.62
N LEU A 30 -2.41 9.80 -2.41
CA LEU A 30 -1.23 8.94 -2.47
C LEU A 30 -0.64 8.92 -3.88
N GLU A 31 0.68 8.88 -3.94
CA GLU A 31 1.41 8.64 -5.19
C GLU A 31 1.39 7.15 -5.54
N VAL A 32 1.44 6.82 -6.83
CA VAL A 32 1.31 5.44 -7.32
C VAL A 32 2.36 4.51 -6.71
N TRP A 33 3.60 4.98 -6.50
CA TRP A 33 4.64 4.17 -5.87
C TRP A 33 4.38 3.84 -4.40
N GLN A 34 3.59 4.66 -3.70
CA GLN A 34 3.23 4.42 -2.30
C GLN A 34 2.19 3.31 -2.16
N VAL A 35 1.40 3.08 -3.22
CA VAL A 35 0.30 2.10 -3.24
C VAL A 35 0.84 0.70 -3.00
N ASP A 36 1.90 0.29 -3.72
CA ASP A 36 2.48 -1.04 -3.57
C ASP A 36 2.97 -1.30 -2.14
N VAL A 37 3.58 -0.29 -1.52
CA VAL A 37 4.10 -0.38 -0.15
C VAL A 37 2.95 -0.45 0.87
N ILE A 38 1.97 0.45 0.75
CA ILE A 38 0.82 0.51 1.65
C ILE A 38 -0.02 -0.75 1.53
N CYS A 39 -0.26 -1.24 0.31
CA CYS A 39 -1.00 -2.48 0.08
C CYS A 39 -0.32 -3.64 0.81
N ARG A 40 0.99 -3.81 0.66
CA ARG A 40 1.73 -4.85 1.40
C ARG A 40 1.64 -4.67 2.91
N MET A 41 1.76 -3.45 3.42
CA MET A 41 1.66 -3.17 4.85
C MET A 41 0.27 -3.50 5.42
N LEU A 42 -0.78 -3.28 4.64
CA LEU A 42 -2.16 -3.58 5.02
C LEU A 42 -2.55 -5.04 4.74
N GLY A 43 -1.65 -5.86 4.17
CA GLY A 43 -1.98 -7.20 3.68
C GLY A 43 -2.96 -7.19 2.50
N LEU A 44 -3.09 -6.05 1.83
CA LEU A 44 -3.92 -5.85 0.65
C LEU A 44 -3.14 -6.28 -0.60
N SER A 45 -3.80 -6.99 -1.50
CA SER A 45 -3.30 -7.28 -2.84
C SER A 45 -4.32 -6.78 -3.84
N VAL A 46 -3.93 -5.79 -4.64
CA VAL A 46 -4.78 -5.17 -5.67
C VAL A 46 -4.17 -5.49 -7.03
N ASP A 47 -4.97 -6.02 -7.95
CA ASP A 47 -4.56 -6.08 -9.35
C ASP A 47 -4.69 -4.68 -9.95
N THR A 48 -3.59 -3.93 -9.94
CA THR A 48 -3.54 -2.56 -10.43
C THR A 48 -3.65 -2.44 -11.95
N ALA A 49 -3.58 -3.56 -12.68
CA ALA A 49 -3.75 -3.59 -14.13
C ALA A 49 -5.23 -3.64 -14.54
N ASN A 50 -6.04 -4.42 -13.81
CA ASN A 50 -7.45 -4.63 -14.11
C ASN A 50 -8.42 -3.90 -13.17
N LEU A 51 -8.02 -3.61 -11.92
CA LEU A 51 -8.81 -2.93 -10.88
C LEU A 51 -10.18 -3.57 -10.54
N ASP A 52 -10.47 -4.76 -11.06
CA ASP A 52 -11.75 -5.45 -10.87
C ASP A 52 -11.88 -6.15 -9.50
N THR A 53 -10.76 -6.43 -8.84
CA THR A 53 -10.74 -7.18 -7.59
C THR A 53 -9.57 -6.83 -6.70
N TYR A 54 -9.74 -7.12 -5.41
CA TYR A 54 -8.68 -7.09 -4.41
C TYR A 54 -8.83 -8.29 -3.47
N SER A 55 -7.74 -8.70 -2.85
CA SER A 55 -7.76 -9.65 -1.74
C SER A 55 -7.11 -9.02 -0.51
N MET A 56 -7.56 -9.47 0.65
CA MET A 56 -7.08 -8.98 1.94
C MET A 56 -6.70 -10.19 2.80
N ARG A 57 -5.48 -10.19 3.30
CA ARG A 57 -5.01 -11.22 4.24
C ARG A 57 -5.72 -11.09 5.57
N SER A 58 -5.75 -12.17 6.35
CA SER A 58 -6.29 -12.11 7.71
C SER A 58 -5.39 -11.26 8.60
N LYS A 59 -5.96 -10.74 9.69
CA LYS A 59 -5.21 -9.96 10.67
C LYS A 59 -4.01 -10.74 11.21
N GLU A 60 -4.21 -12.03 11.48
CA GLU A 60 -3.18 -12.91 12.04
C GLU A 60 -1.99 -13.05 11.08
N GLN A 61 -2.27 -13.21 9.77
CA GLN A 61 -1.23 -13.29 8.75
C GLN A 61 -0.45 -11.98 8.62
N VAL A 62 -1.14 -10.83 8.67
CA VAL A 62 -0.50 -9.51 8.63
C VAL A 62 0.37 -9.28 9.88
N ASP A 63 -0.12 -9.67 11.06
CA ASP A 63 0.62 -9.55 12.31
C ASP A 63 1.88 -10.43 12.31
N GLU A 64 1.83 -11.64 11.74
CA GLU A 64 3.00 -12.51 11.56
C GLU A 64 4.04 -11.91 10.61
N ASP A 65 3.61 -11.42 9.45
CA ASP A 65 4.46 -10.74 8.47
C ASP A 65 5.16 -9.52 9.10
N MET A 66 4.43 -8.74 9.90
CA MET A 66 4.96 -7.57 10.60
C MET A 66 5.96 -7.95 11.68
N LYS A 67 5.71 -9.00 12.47
CA LYS A 67 6.67 -9.50 13.47
C LYS A 67 8.01 -9.86 12.82
N MET A 68 7.96 -10.55 11.68
CA MET A 68 9.17 -10.89 10.91
C MET A 68 9.88 -9.61 10.43
N TYR A 69 9.14 -8.65 9.88
CA TYR A 69 9.71 -7.37 9.43
C TYR A 69 10.42 -6.61 10.56
N TYR A 70 9.78 -6.47 11.73
CA TYR A 70 10.39 -5.84 12.90
C TYR A 70 11.63 -6.59 13.38
N HIS A 71 11.61 -7.92 13.38
CA HIS A 71 12.77 -8.72 13.77
C HIS A 71 13.97 -8.47 12.85
N ILE A 72 13.75 -8.42 11.54
CA ILE A 72 14.79 -8.13 10.55
C ILE A 72 15.34 -6.73 10.74
N LEU A 73 14.47 -5.71 10.85
CA LEU A 73 14.89 -4.33 11.05
C LEU A 73 15.71 -4.15 12.34
N ARG A 74 15.27 -4.77 13.44
CA ARG A 74 15.99 -4.73 14.72
C ARG A 74 17.37 -5.37 14.61
N ASN A 75 17.48 -6.49 13.91
CA ASN A 75 18.76 -7.18 13.72
C ASN A 75 19.72 -6.45 12.78
N LEU A 76 19.19 -5.70 11.81
CA LEU A 76 20.01 -4.82 10.95
C LEU A 76 20.55 -3.64 11.76
N HIS A 77 19.71 -3.00 12.59
CA HIS A 77 20.11 -1.86 13.42
C HIS A 77 21.12 -2.24 14.52
N ASN A 78 21.07 -3.47 15.03
CA ASN A 78 21.99 -3.96 16.05
C ASN A 78 23.32 -4.50 15.50
N LYS A 79 23.50 -4.48 14.16
CA LYS A 79 24.74 -4.91 13.49
C LYS A 79 25.62 -3.73 13.06
N GLU A 80 25.18 -2.50 13.29
CA GLU A 80 25.97 -1.26 13.22
C GLU A 80 26.55 -0.93 14.60
#